data_AF-A0A0D2K5V1-F1
#
_entry.id   AF-A0A0D2K5V1-F1
#
_cell.length_a   1.000
_cell.length_b   1.000
_cell.length_c   1.000
_cell.angle_alpha   90.00
_cell.angle_beta   90.00
_cell.angle_gamma   90.00
#
_symmetry.space_group_name_H-M   'P 1'
#
loop_
_entity.id
_entity.type
_entity.pdbx_description
1 polymer ?
#
loop_
_entity_poly.entity_id
_entity_poly.type
_entity_poly.pdbx_seq_one_letter_code
_entity_poly.pdbx_strand_id
1 'polypeptide(L)'
;MYRAMDVSERARQIKQIAFQLDVLESICAGPYLAGDQITTADSAVFPTVVFMVQMLPDVFGWADVFAGRPKLAAWWRALQDDPAAARVIGEVQGGLKGWVDRDRWTELGIREQVKDTSYQWAY
;
A
#
# COMPACT_ATOMS: atom_id res chain seq x y z
N MET A 1 -5.25 17.49 1.60
CA MET A 1 -6.63 17.47 2.16
C MET A 1 -7.35 16.30 1.52
N TYR A 2 -7.66 15.25 2.27
CA TYR A 2 -8.36 14.05 1.77
C TYR A 2 -9.81 14.40 1.46
N ARG A 3 -10.29 14.07 0.26
CA ARG A 3 -11.61 14.45 -0.25
C ARG A 3 -12.40 13.21 -0.64
N ALA A 4 -13.73 13.33 -0.65
CA ALA A 4 -14.60 12.36 -1.31
C ALA A 4 -14.15 12.18 -2.77
N MET A 5 -14.13 10.94 -3.24
CA MET A 5 -13.70 10.54 -4.58
C MET A 5 -14.83 9.74 -5.21
N ASP A 6 -15.07 9.96 -6.50
CA ASP A 6 -16.02 9.16 -7.27
C ASP A 6 -15.61 7.68 -7.30
N VAL A 7 -16.60 6.78 -7.34
CA VAL A 7 -16.36 5.32 -7.29
C VAL A 7 -15.54 4.83 -8.49
N SER A 8 -15.81 5.36 -9.69
CA SER A 8 -15.11 4.96 -10.91
C SER A 8 -13.64 5.41 -10.88
N GLU A 9 -13.40 6.61 -10.36
CA GLU A 9 -12.05 7.15 -10.19
C GLU A 9 -11.27 6.37 -9.12
N ARG A 10 -11.92 5.97 -8.02
CA ARG A 10 -11.28 5.13 -7.01
C ARG A 10 -10.90 3.78 -7.58
N ALA A 11 -11.81 3.11 -8.28
CA ALA A 11 -11.54 1.81 -8.91
C ALA A 11 -10.36 1.92 -9.89
N ARG A 12 -10.32 2.99 -10.69
CA ARG A 12 -9.20 3.29 -11.59
C ARG A 12 -7.87 3.45 -10.84
N GLN A 13 -7.86 4.16 -9.71
CA GLN A 13 -6.65 4.35 -8.91
C GLN A 13 -6.20 3.07 -8.20
N ILE A 14 -7.13 2.24 -7.71
CA ILE A 14 -6.79 0.91 -7.16
C ILE A 14 -6.14 0.03 -8.23
N LYS A 15 -6.69 0.01 -9.45
CA LYS A 15 -6.05 -0.67 -10.58
C LYS A 15 -4.66 -0.11 -10.88
N GLN A 16 -4.49 1.21 -10.78
CA GLN A 16 -3.19 1.85 -10.97
C GLN A 16 -2.18 1.40 -9.92
N ILE A 17 -2.58 1.20 -8.66
CA ILE A 17 -1.68 0.66 -7.62
C ILE A 17 -1.15 -0.71 -8.02
N ALA A 18 -2.00 -1.63 -8.50
CA ALA A 18 -1.56 -2.95 -8.96
C ALA A 18 -0.50 -2.83 -10.07
N PHE A 19 -0.76 -2.00 -11.08
CA PHE A 19 0.20 -1.74 -12.14
C PHE A 19 1.52 -1.15 -11.62
N GLN A 20 1.47 -0.19 -10.68
CA GLN A 20 2.69 0.42 -10.14
C GLN A 20 3.49 -0.57 -9.30
N LEU A 21 2.83 -1.49 -8.59
CA LEU A 21 3.51 -2.59 -7.89
C LEU A 21 4.20 -3.53 -8.89
N ASP A 22 3.60 -3.80 -10.05
CA ASP A 22 4.24 -4.59 -11.12
C ASP A 22 5.45 -3.86 -11.73
N VAL A 23 5.36 -2.53 -11.89
CA VAL A 23 6.50 -1.70 -12.32
C VAL A 23 7.63 -1.74 -11.30
N LEU A 24 7.32 -1.51 -10.02
CA LEU A 24 8.29 -1.59 -8.93
C LEU A 24 8.95 -2.98 -8.86
N GLU A 25 8.17 -4.05 -9.01
CA GLU A 25 8.69 -5.41 -9.14
C GLU A 25 9.65 -5.51 -10.33
N SER A 26 9.29 -5.01 -11.51
CA SER A 26 10.13 -5.10 -12.70
C SER A 26 11.48 -4.39 -12.53
N ILE A 27 11.51 -3.23 -11.86
CA ILE A 27 12.71 -2.40 -11.71
C ILE A 27 13.53 -2.70 -10.46
N CYS A 28 12.98 -3.46 -9.50
CA CYS A 28 13.72 -3.84 -8.30
C CYS A 28 14.96 -4.65 -8.68
N ALA A 29 16.14 -4.07 -8.40
CA ALA A 29 17.44 -4.66 -8.71
C ALA A 29 17.88 -5.71 -7.67
N GLY A 30 17.32 -5.62 -6.45
CA GLY A 30 17.52 -6.54 -5.32
C GLY A 30 18.82 -6.30 -4.56
N PRO A 31 18.96 -6.77 -3.30
CA PRO A 31 17.92 -6.95 -2.27
C PRO A 31 17.18 -5.65 -1.90
N TYR A 32 17.74 -4.49 -2.22
CA TYR A 32 17.08 -3.19 -2.12
C TYR A 32 16.64 -2.69 -3.49
N LEU A 33 15.84 -1.63 -3.56
CA LEU A 33 15.23 -1.21 -4.83
C LEU A 33 16.27 -0.90 -5.91
N ALA A 34 17.40 -0.29 -5.52
CA ALA A 34 18.47 0.14 -6.41
C ALA A 34 19.71 -0.77 -6.41
N GLY A 35 19.69 -1.91 -5.70
CA GLY A 35 20.81 -2.85 -5.64
C GLY A 35 21.14 -3.34 -4.23
N ASP A 36 22.43 -3.58 -3.98
CA ASP A 36 22.91 -4.24 -2.75
C ASP A 36 22.92 -3.37 -1.49
N GLN A 37 22.58 -2.08 -1.60
CA GLN A 37 22.61 -1.14 -0.49
C GLN A 37 21.30 -0.36 -0.41
N ILE A 38 20.91 0.01 0.82
CA ILE A 38 19.79 0.93 1.04
C ILE A 38 20.13 2.28 0.40
N THR A 39 19.16 2.84 -0.30
CA THR A 39 19.25 4.16 -0.93
C THR A 39 18.03 5.01 -0.60
N THR A 40 18.01 6.24 -1.11
CA THR A 40 16.82 7.09 -1.03
C THR A 40 15.62 6.52 -1.81
N ALA A 41 15.82 5.56 -2.72
CA ALA A 41 14.70 4.87 -3.38
C ALA A 41 13.88 4.08 -2.35
N ASP A 42 14.55 3.37 -1.43
CA ASP A 42 13.91 2.57 -0.39
C ASP A 42 13.12 3.47 0.56
N SER A 43 13.72 4.56 1.04
CA SER A 43 13.04 5.50 1.94
C SER A 43 11.88 6.25 1.28
N ALA A 44 11.93 6.48 -0.04
CA ALA A 44 10.84 7.10 -0.77
C ALA A 44 9.63 6.16 -0.92
N VAL A 45 9.87 4.86 -1.13
CA VAL A 45 8.81 3.88 -1.42
C VAL A 45 8.24 3.24 -0.15
N PHE A 46 9.10 2.95 0.83
CA PHE A 46 8.75 2.17 2.01
C PHE A 46 7.50 2.67 2.77
N PRO A 47 7.38 3.96 3.15
CA PRO A 47 6.20 4.43 3.88
C PRO A 47 4.89 4.20 3.11
N THR A 48 4.93 4.34 1.79
CA THR A 48 3.76 4.11 0.93
C THR A 48 3.35 2.64 0.93
N VAL A 49 4.32 1.71 0.90
CA VAL A 49 4.03 0.27 0.97
C VAL A 49 3.49 -0.12 2.34
N VAL A 50 3.93 0.52 3.44
CA VAL A 50 3.31 0.34 4.77
C VAL A 50 1.81 0.67 4.73
N PHE A 51 1.42 1.79 4.09
CA PHE A 51 0.00 2.11 3.90
C PHE A 51 -0.72 1.03 3.09
N MET A 52 -0.12 0.54 2.01
CA MET A 52 -0.75 -0.47 1.14
C MET A 52 -0.98 -1.80 1.87
N VAL A 53 0.03 -2.30 2.60
CA VAL A 53 -0.03 -3.56 3.36
C VAL A 53 -1.13 -3.52 4.42
N GLN A 54 -1.46 -2.35 4.96
CA GLN A 54 -2.52 -2.20 5.96
C GLN A 54 -3.89 -1.92 5.33
N MET A 55 -3.96 -0.97 4.41
CA MET A 55 -5.24 -0.49 3.88
C MET A 55 -5.85 -1.41 2.83
N LEU A 56 -5.04 -2.00 1.93
CA LEU A 56 -5.58 -2.76 0.80
C LEU A 56 -6.27 -4.05 1.25
N PRO A 57 -5.73 -4.83 2.21
CA PRO A 57 -6.46 -5.96 2.77
C PRO A 57 -7.73 -5.54 3.53
N ASP A 58 -7.59 -4.61 4.47
CA ASP A 58 -8.66 -4.26 5.42
C ASP A 58 -9.86 -3.55 4.77
N VAL A 59 -9.61 -2.77 3.71
CA VAL A 59 -10.64 -1.92 3.10
C VAL A 59 -11.06 -2.42 1.72
N PHE A 60 -10.12 -2.94 0.92
CA PHE A 60 -10.37 -3.31 -0.49
C PHE A 60 -10.37 -4.82 -0.73
N GLY A 61 -10.06 -5.64 0.28
CA GLY A 61 -10.11 -7.10 0.20
C GLY A 61 -8.95 -7.75 -0.53
N TRP A 62 -7.79 -7.08 -0.63
CA TRP A 62 -6.58 -7.71 -1.19
C TRP A 62 -6.07 -8.81 -0.27
N ALA A 63 -5.82 -10.00 -0.81
CA ALA A 63 -5.29 -11.11 -0.01
C ALA A 63 -3.81 -10.91 0.35
N ASP A 64 -3.01 -10.43 -0.60
CA ASP A 64 -1.58 -10.14 -0.43
C ASP A 64 -1.15 -9.05 -1.42
N VAL A 65 -0.56 -7.98 -0.92
CA VAL A 65 -0.04 -6.86 -1.73
C VAL A 65 1.10 -7.32 -2.65
N PHE A 66 1.85 -8.34 -2.24
CA PHE A 66 3.02 -8.85 -2.96
C PHE A 66 2.72 -10.11 -3.80
N ALA A 67 1.46 -10.48 -3.99
CA ALA A 67 1.08 -11.61 -4.85
C ALA A 67 1.68 -11.44 -6.25
N GLY A 68 2.47 -12.41 -6.71
CA GLY A 68 3.17 -12.36 -8.00
C GLY A 68 4.39 -11.42 -8.05
N ARG A 69 4.83 -10.85 -6.91
CA ARG A 69 5.89 -9.83 -6.81
C ARG A 69 6.99 -10.25 -5.83
N PRO A 70 7.74 -11.32 -6.13
CA PRO A 70 8.68 -11.92 -5.19
C PRO A 70 9.85 -11.01 -4.82
N LYS A 71 10.34 -10.13 -5.72
CA LYS A 71 11.44 -9.22 -5.39
C LYS A 71 10.98 -8.13 -4.42
N LEU A 72 9.78 -7.59 -4.60
CA LEU A 72 9.19 -6.66 -3.63
C LEU A 72 8.88 -7.33 -2.30
N ALA A 73 8.40 -8.58 -2.29
CA ALA A 73 8.20 -9.33 -1.06
C ALA A 73 9.53 -9.53 -0.29
N ALA A 74 10.62 -9.81 -1.00
CA ALA A 74 11.95 -9.93 -0.42
C ALA A 74 12.48 -8.59 0.11
N TRP A 75 12.35 -7.52 -0.67
CA TRP A 75 12.69 -6.15 -0.28
C TRP A 75 11.94 -5.70 0.99
N TRP A 76 10.63 -5.96 1.06
CA TRP A 76 9.80 -5.65 2.24
C TRP A 76 10.28 -6.39 3.49
N ARG A 77 10.68 -7.67 3.36
CA ARG A 77 11.25 -8.42 4.48
C ARG A 77 12.61 -7.87 4.89
N ALA A 78 13.48 -7.57 3.92
CA ALA A 78 14.83 -7.06 4.19
C ALA A 78 14.81 -5.71 4.94
N LEU A 79 13.87 -4.83 4.63
CA LEU A 79 13.76 -3.54 5.32
C LEU A 79 13.16 -3.65 6.72
N GLN A 80 12.34 -4.67 7.02
CA GLN A 80 11.72 -4.79 8.35
C GLN A 80 12.74 -5.03 9.48
N ASP A 81 13.95 -5.48 9.15
CA ASP A 81 15.05 -5.64 10.11
C ASP A 81 15.71 -4.30 10.48
N ASP A 82 15.39 -3.20 9.77
CA ASP A 82 15.94 -1.86 10.02
C ASP A 82 15.16 -1.12 11.14
N PRO A 83 15.83 -0.60 12.19
CA PRO A 83 15.17 0.18 13.23
C PRO A 83 14.40 1.41 12.73
N ALA A 84 14.86 2.05 11.64
CA ALA A 84 14.16 3.16 11.01
C ALA A 84 12.86 2.69 10.34
N ALA A 85 12.85 1.51 9.74
CA ALA A 85 11.64 0.91 9.18
C ALA A 85 10.59 0.64 10.26
N ALA A 86 11.00 0.09 11.42
CA ALA A 86 10.10 -0.12 12.56
C ALA A 86 9.46 1.19 13.04
N ARG A 87 10.23 2.29 13.07
CA ARG A 87 9.70 3.61 13.41
C ARG A 87 8.67 4.10 12.39
N VAL A 88 8.97 4.00 11.09
CA VAL A 88 8.04 4.42 10.02
C VAL A 88 6.75 3.61 10.08
N ILE A 89 6.84 2.30 10.33
CA ILE A 89 5.68 1.43 10.52
C ILE A 89 4.80 1.95 11.66
N GLY A 90 5.40 2.25 12.83
CA GLY A 90 4.67 2.78 13.97
C GLY A 90 3.99 4.13 13.70
N GLU A 91 4.66 5.04 12.99
CA GLU A 91 4.10 6.35 12.63
C GLU A 91 2.89 6.21 11.67
N VAL A 92 2.99 5.36 10.64
CA VAL A 92 1.89 5.09 9.71
C VAL A 92 0.72 4.40 10.42
N GLN A 93 1.00 3.39 11.24
CA GLN A 93 -0.02 2.68 12.02
C GLN A 93 -0.75 3.61 12.98
N GLY A 94 -0.04 4.51 13.66
CA GLY A 94 -0.64 5.50 14.54
C GLY A 94 -1.60 6.42 13.78
N GLY A 95 -1.21 6.88 12.59
CA GLY A 95 -2.06 7.68 11.72
C GLY A 95 -3.32 6.93 11.25
N LEU A 96 -3.17 5.69 10.81
CA LEU A 96 -4.28 4.85 10.35
C LEU A 96 -5.21 4.41 11.47
N LYS A 97 -4.69 4.16 12.67
CA LYS A 97 -5.52 3.92 13.86
C LYS A 97 -6.45 5.10 14.12
N GLY A 98 -5.95 6.33 14.02
CA GLY A 98 -6.79 7.52 14.15
C GLY A 98 -7.89 7.62 13.08
N TRP A 99 -7.67 7.07 11.88
CA TRP A 99 -8.69 6.96 10.84
C TRP A 99 -9.76 5.93 11.18
N VAL A 100 -9.34 4.75 11.66
CA VAL A 100 -10.23 3.67 12.07
C VAL A 100 -11.09 4.10 13.25
N ASP A 101 -10.49 4.67 14.29
CA ASP A 101 -11.19 5.10 15.51
C ASP A 101 -12.25 6.18 15.24
N ARG A 102 -12.09 6.96 14.16
CA ARG A 102 -13.02 8.00 13.71
C ARG A 102 -13.95 7.56 12.58
N ASP A 103 -13.91 6.29 12.20
CA ASP A 103 -14.66 5.69 11.09
C ASP A 103 -14.57 6.48 9.77
N ARG A 104 -13.37 7.00 9.48
CA ARG A 104 -13.11 7.87 8.31
C ARG A 104 -13.38 7.18 6.98
N TRP A 105 -13.23 5.85 6.93
CA TRP A 105 -13.51 5.04 5.74
C TRP A 105 -14.99 5.11 5.35
N THR A 106 -15.89 5.08 6.32
CA THR A 106 -17.33 5.24 6.12
C THR A 106 -17.68 6.70 5.84
N GLU A 107 -17.12 7.65 6.61
CA GLU A 107 -17.35 9.09 6.41
C GLU A 107 -17.05 9.53 4.96
N LEU A 108 -15.99 8.96 4.36
CA LEU A 108 -15.59 9.26 2.98
C LEU A 108 -16.27 8.36 1.93
N GLY A 109 -17.25 7.54 2.34
CA GLY A 109 -18.02 6.65 1.46
C GLY A 109 -17.26 5.43 0.93
N ILE A 110 -16.04 5.17 1.40
CA ILE A 110 -15.16 4.12 0.85
C ILE A 110 -15.76 2.74 1.12
N ARG A 111 -16.27 2.51 2.34
CA ARG A 111 -16.90 1.22 2.70
C ARG A 111 -18.15 0.91 1.89
N GLU A 112 -18.90 1.93 1.47
CA GLU A 112 -20.05 1.72 0.59
C GLU A 112 -19.62 1.46 -0.86
N GLN A 113 -18.61 2.19 -1.34
CA GLN A 113 -18.08 2.02 -2.70
C GLN A 113 -17.52 0.62 -2.94
N VAL A 114 -16.78 0.04 -2.00
CA VAL A 114 -16.20 -1.30 -2.16
C VAL A 114 -17.23 -2.45 -2.19
N LYS A 115 -18.50 -2.17 -1.84
CA LYS A 115 -19.60 -3.14 -2.01
C LYS A 115 -20.09 -3.22 -3.46
N ASP A 116 -19.78 -2.22 -4.29
CA ASP A 116 -20.15 -2.23 -5.70
C ASP A 116 -19.30 -3.24 -6.46
N THR A 117 -19.89 -4.39 -6.78
CA THR A 117 -19.23 -5.51 -7.46
C THR A 117 -19.11 -5.30 -8.97
N SER A 118 -19.56 -4.17 -9.52
CA SER A 118 -19.29 -3.81 -10.92
C SER A 118 -17.83 -3.39 -11.15
N TYR A 119 -17.09 -3.08 -10.07
CA TYR A 119 -15.67 -2.75 -10.09
C TYR A 119 -14.83 -3.84 -9.43
N GLN A 120 -13.59 -3.99 -9.91
CA GLN A 120 -12.59 -4.82 -9.27
C GLN A 120 -11.80 -3.99 -8.24
N TRP A 121 -11.89 -4.39 -6.97
CA TRP A 121 -11.24 -3.71 -5.85
C TRP A 121 -9.96 -4.41 -5.37
N ALA A 122 -9.78 -5.69 -5.68
CA ALA A 122 -8.61 -6.49 -5.33
C ALA A 122 -7.90 -7.03 -6.58
N TYR A 123 -6.58 -7.03 -6.57
CA TYR A 123 -5.71 -7.42 -7.69
C TYR A 123 -4.59 -8.35 -7.24
#